data_AF-A0A7Y4RF53-F1
#
_entry.id   AF-A0A7Y4RF53-F1
#
_cell.length_a   1.000
_cell.length_b   1.000
_cell.length_c   1.000
_cell.angle_alpha   90.00
_cell.angle_beta   90.00
_cell.angle_gamma   90.00
#
_symmetry.space_group_name_H-M   'P 1'
#
loop_
_entity.id
_entity.type
_entity.pdbx_description
1 polymer ?
#
loop_
_entity_poly.entity_id
_entity_poly.type
_entity_poly.pdbx_seq_one_letter_code
_entity_poly.pdbx_strand_id
1 'polypeptide(L)'
;MTIYADSFVKESPARQLGALAATLGRIASSAEKTARTKAIIPMLDESLQFIEWTLSHQPSTANKELKDLSVMLKLWRDSWEYTQIDQHLRALLSVQAKKWSDQVLEYSGLLNL
;
A
#
# COMPACT_ATOMS: atom_id res chain seq x y z
N MET A 1 8.52 -14.08 13.05
CA MET A 1 7.31 -13.25 12.88
C MET A 1 7.28 -12.24 14.03
N THR A 2 6.99 -10.96 13.78
CA THR A 2 6.89 -9.96 14.87
C THR A 2 5.51 -10.06 15.53
N ILE A 3 5.36 -9.60 16.78
CA ILE A 3 4.06 -9.61 17.49
C ILE A 3 2.96 -8.90 16.67
N TYR A 4 3.35 -7.86 15.92
CA TYR A 4 2.44 -7.09 15.05
C TYR A 4 1.95 -7.91 13.86
N ALA A 5 2.84 -8.70 13.24
CA ALA A 5 2.48 -9.62 12.17
C ALA A 5 1.51 -10.69 12.68
N ASP A 6 1.75 -11.23 13.88
CA ASP A 6 0.89 -12.25 14.50
C ASP A 6 -0.53 -11.76 14.80
N SER A 7 -0.70 -10.47 15.14
CA SER A 7 -2.04 -9.87 15.27
C SER A 7 -2.70 -9.59 13.92
N PHE A 8 -1.94 -9.11 12.94
CA PHE A 8 -2.48 -8.71 11.64
C PHE A 8 -2.97 -9.91 10.82
N VAL A 9 -2.24 -11.02 10.80
CA VAL A 9 -2.66 -12.23 10.06
C VAL A 9 -3.95 -12.85 10.61
N LYS A 10 -4.33 -12.53 11.85
CA LYS A 10 -5.58 -12.97 12.49
C LYS A 10 -6.77 -12.06 12.17
N GLU A 11 -6.53 -10.87 11.63
CA GLU A 11 -7.60 -9.98 11.19
C GLU A 11 -8.33 -10.57 9.98
N SER A 12 -9.57 -10.13 9.76
CA SER A 12 -10.33 -10.55 8.60
C SER A 12 -9.68 -10.06 7.29
N PRO A 13 -9.86 -10.78 6.16
CA PRO A 13 -9.48 -10.31 4.83
C PRO A 13 -9.83 -8.84 4.57
N ALA A 14 -11.07 -8.47 4.91
CA ALA A 14 -11.58 -7.12 4.75
C ALA A 14 -10.76 -6.10 5.54
N ARG A 15 -10.41 -6.39 6.79
CA ARG A 15 -9.59 -5.48 7.62
C ARG A 15 -8.16 -5.37 7.15
N GLN A 16 -7.55 -6.47 6.70
CA GLN A 16 -6.19 -6.45 6.14
C GLN A 16 -6.12 -5.55 4.89
N LEU A 17 -7.08 -5.74 3.97
CA LEU A 17 -7.20 -4.90 2.78
C LEU A 17 -7.54 -3.45 3.15
N GLY A 18 -8.40 -3.22 4.14
CA GLY A 18 -8.69 -1.88 4.65
C GLY A 18 -7.46 -1.15 5.20
N ALA A 19 -6.59 -1.86 5.93
CA ALA A 19 -5.33 -1.32 6.42
C ALA A 19 -4.38 -0.95 5.28
N LEU A 20 -4.25 -1.82 4.27
CA LEU A 20 -3.48 -1.54 3.05
C LEU A 20 -4.03 -0.30 2.31
N ALA A 21 -5.34 -0.23 2.11
CA ALA A 21 -6.00 0.91 1.49
C ALA A 21 -5.74 2.22 2.24
N ALA A 22 -5.81 2.19 3.57
CA ALA A 22 -5.53 3.35 4.40
C ALA A 22 -4.06 3.82 4.28
N THR A 23 -3.09 2.89 4.31
CA THR A 23 -1.67 3.25 4.14
C THR A 23 -1.39 3.80 2.74
N LEU A 24 -1.99 3.24 1.68
CA LEU A 24 -1.91 3.80 0.32
C LEU A 24 -2.47 5.23 0.24
N GLY A 25 -3.59 5.51 0.93
CA GLY A 25 -4.13 6.87 1.03
C GLY A 25 -3.18 7.85 1.73
N ARG A 26 -2.46 7.38 2.75
CA ARG A 26 -1.41 8.16 3.45
C ARG A 26 -0.20 8.42 2.55
N ILE A 27 0.21 7.45 1.73
CA ILE A 27 1.25 7.62 0.70
C ILE A 27 0.82 8.70 -0.28
N ALA A 28 -0.41 8.63 -0.80
CA ALA A 28 -0.92 9.61 -1.75
C ALA A 28 -0.84 11.03 -1.21
N SER A 29 -1.40 11.26 -0.01
CA SER A 29 -1.37 12.58 0.63
C SER A 29 0.05 13.06 0.98
N SER A 30 0.98 12.14 1.25
CA SER A 30 2.35 12.48 1.63
C SER A 30 3.24 12.75 0.43
N ALA A 31 3.02 12.08 -0.70
CA ALA A 31 3.79 12.27 -1.92
C ALA A 31 3.61 13.68 -2.50
N GLU A 32 2.43 14.28 -2.38
CA GLU A 32 2.17 15.66 -2.79
C GLU A 32 2.92 16.71 -1.95
N LYS A 33 3.34 16.35 -0.72
CA LYS A 33 3.91 17.27 0.25
C LYS A 33 5.40 17.01 0.43
N THR A 34 6.25 17.91 -0.08
CA THR A 34 7.72 17.82 0.04
C THR A 34 8.22 17.65 1.47
N ALA A 35 7.54 18.22 2.47
CA ALA A 35 7.89 18.06 3.88
C ALA A 35 7.71 16.62 4.44
N ARG A 36 7.05 15.73 3.68
CA ARG A 36 6.70 14.37 4.13
C ARG A 36 7.40 13.26 3.34
N THR A 37 8.36 13.59 2.48
CA THR A 37 9.04 12.58 1.64
C THR A 37 9.76 11.50 2.44
N LYS A 38 10.28 11.84 3.64
CA LYS A 38 10.91 10.87 4.55
C LYS A 38 9.95 9.80 5.09
N ALA A 39 8.65 10.07 5.10
CA ALA A 39 7.64 9.14 5.60
C ALA A 39 7.21 8.11 4.53
N ILE A 40 7.59 8.31 3.26
CA ILE A 40 7.15 7.46 2.15
C ILE A 40 7.79 6.08 2.20
N ILE A 41 9.11 5.98 2.42
CA ILE A 41 9.80 4.66 2.50
C ILE A 41 9.17 3.74 3.56
N PRO A 42 8.99 4.18 4.83
CA PRO A 42 8.33 3.33 5.83
C PRO A 42 6.92 2.89 5.43
N MET A 43 6.14 3.76 4.78
CA MET A 43 4.79 3.42 4.33
C MET A 43 4.78 2.44 3.15
N LEU A 44 5.76 2.55 2.24
CA LEU A 44 5.95 1.59 1.14
C LEU A 44 6.34 0.22 1.70
N ASP A 45 7.29 0.17 2.62
CA ASP A 45 7.71 -1.07 3.28
C ASP A 45 6.53 -1.71 4.06
N GLU A 46 5.74 -0.91 4.79
CA GLU A 46 4.52 -1.37 5.48
C GLU A 46 3.49 -1.95 4.51
N SER A 47 3.23 -1.26 3.39
CA SER A 47 2.28 -1.73 2.37
C SER A 47 2.72 -3.06 1.76
N LEU A 48 4.03 -3.23 1.50
CA LEU A 48 4.59 -4.48 1.00
C LEU A 48 4.43 -5.63 1.98
N GLN A 49 4.63 -5.38 3.28
CA GLN A 49 4.42 -6.38 4.33
C GLN A 49 2.94 -6.79 4.44
N PHE A 50 2.01 -5.84 4.39
CA PHE A 50 0.58 -6.16 4.39
C PHE A 50 0.20 -7.06 3.21
N ILE A 51 0.69 -6.75 2.00
CA ILE A 51 0.43 -7.58 0.83
C ILE A 51 1.00 -9.00 1.00
N GLU A 52 2.24 -9.12 1.48
CA GLU A 52 2.86 -10.43 1.72
C GLU A 52 2.05 -11.27 2.72
N TRP A 53 1.61 -10.67 3.83
CA TRP A 53 0.83 -11.36 4.85
C TRP A 53 -0.56 -11.75 4.35
N THR A 54 -1.23 -10.88 3.60
CA THR A 54 -2.53 -11.19 3.00
C THR A 54 -2.41 -12.32 1.96
N LEU A 55 -1.41 -12.29 1.09
CA LEU A 55 -1.21 -13.30 0.05
C LEU A 55 -0.82 -14.68 0.61
N SER A 56 -0.06 -14.72 1.71
CA SER A 56 0.41 -15.99 2.31
C SER A 56 -0.71 -16.77 3.01
N HIS A 57 -1.79 -16.11 3.44
CA HIS A 57 -2.84 -16.73 4.24
C HIS A 57 -4.18 -16.88 3.49
N GLN A 58 -4.31 -16.33 2.27
CA GLN A 58 -5.57 -16.33 1.53
C GLN A 58 -5.39 -16.61 0.03
N PRO A 59 -5.91 -17.75 -0.49
CA PRO A 59 -6.06 -17.96 -1.91
C PRO A 59 -7.32 -17.21 -2.39
N SER A 60 -7.18 -15.91 -2.70
CA SER A 60 -8.27 -15.08 -3.23
C SER A 60 -8.07 -14.76 -4.71
N THR A 61 -9.14 -14.40 -5.40
CA THR A 61 -9.11 -13.88 -6.78
C THR A 61 -8.32 -12.57 -6.90
N ALA A 62 -8.23 -11.76 -5.84
CA ALA A 62 -7.46 -10.52 -5.81
C ALA A 62 -5.93 -10.72 -5.75
N ASN A 63 -5.46 -11.98 -5.74
CA ASN A 63 -4.05 -12.29 -5.59
C ASN A 63 -3.19 -11.81 -6.77
N LYS A 64 -3.76 -11.67 -7.97
CA LYS A 64 -3.03 -11.11 -9.11
C LYS A 64 -2.84 -9.61 -8.96
N GLU A 65 -3.91 -8.89 -8.64
CA GLU A 65 -3.94 -7.45 -8.47
C GLU A 65 -3.02 -7.01 -7.34
N LEU A 66 -3.02 -7.73 -6.21
CA LEU A 66 -2.11 -7.47 -5.10
C LEU A 66 -0.64 -7.76 -5.47
N LYS A 67 -0.37 -8.75 -6.32
CA LYS A 67 1.00 -9.00 -6.83
C LYS A 67 1.47 -7.87 -7.74
N ASP A 68 0.61 -7.43 -8.66
CA ASP A 68 0.92 -6.31 -9.57
C ASP A 68 1.15 -5.01 -8.77
N LEU A 69 0.32 -4.76 -7.76
CA LEU A 69 0.51 -3.67 -6.79
C LEU A 69 1.85 -3.81 -6.05
N SER A 70 2.20 -5.00 -5.56
CA SER A 70 3.49 -5.25 -4.88
C SER A 70 4.69 -4.91 -5.78
N VAL A 71 4.63 -5.27 -7.07
CA VAL A 71 5.68 -4.93 -8.04
C VAL A 71 5.80 -3.40 -8.20
N MET A 72 4.68 -2.71 -8.39
CA MET A 72 4.66 -1.24 -8.50
C MET A 72 5.24 -0.56 -7.25
N LEU A 73 4.85 -1.01 -6.05
CA LEU A 73 5.34 -0.45 -4.79
C LEU A 73 6.84 -0.70 -4.58
N LYS A 74 7.35 -1.88 -4.96
CA LYS A 74 8.80 -2.17 -4.94
C LYS A 74 9.58 -1.24 -5.85
N LEU A 75 9.11 -1.02 -7.07
CA LEU A 75 9.75 -0.10 -8.01
C LEU A 75 9.81 1.32 -7.43
N TRP A 76 8.70 1.81 -6.86
CA TRP A 76 8.69 3.12 -6.20
C TRP A 76 9.62 3.18 -5.00
N ARG A 77 9.62 2.14 -4.16
CA ARG A 77 10.47 2.06 -2.98
C ARG A 77 11.94 2.13 -3.37
N ASP A 78 12.35 1.35 -4.35
CA ASP A 78 13.75 1.26 -4.78
C ASP A 78 14.22 2.53 -5.51
N SER A 79 13.31 3.24 -6.20
CA SER A 79 13.63 4.50 -6.88
C SER A 79 13.44 5.75 -6.03
N TRP A 80 12.78 5.65 -4.86
CA TRP A 80 12.22 6.81 -4.16
C TRP A 80 13.24 7.89 -3.83
N GLU A 81 14.44 7.50 -3.39
CA GLU A 81 15.51 8.45 -3.04
C GLU A 81 15.87 9.38 -4.20
N TYR A 82 15.76 8.89 -5.43
CA TYR A 82 15.99 9.66 -6.65
C TYR A 82 14.73 10.36 -7.16
N THR A 83 13.56 9.73 -7.06
CA THR A 83 12.33 10.29 -7.60
C THR A 83 11.71 11.36 -6.69
N GLN A 84 12.03 11.37 -5.40
CA GLN A 84 11.45 12.31 -4.44
C GLN A 84 11.80 13.77 -4.73
N ILE A 85 12.87 14.07 -5.46
CA ILE A 85 13.23 15.45 -5.83
C ILE A 85 12.39 15.98 -7.01
N ASP A 86 11.86 15.09 -7.85
CA ASP A 86 11.05 15.45 -9.02
C ASP A 86 9.56 15.56 -8.66
N GLN A 87 8.98 16.75 -8.87
CA GLN A 87 7.57 17.01 -8.58
C GLN A 87 6.61 16.16 -9.41
N HIS A 88 6.92 15.90 -10.68
CA HIS A 88 6.06 15.12 -11.55
C HIS A 88 6.04 13.66 -11.12
N LEU A 89 7.19 13.10 -10.70
CA LEU A 89 7.26 11.73 -10.18
C LEU A 89 6.55 11.60 -8.83
N ARG A 90 6.69 12.59 -7.94
CA ARG A 90 5.90 12.66 -6.70
C ARG A 90 4.39 12.69 -6.96
N ALA A 91 3.95 13.51 -7.92
CA ALA A 91 2.55 13.59 -8.31
C ALA A 91 2.06 12.27 -8.91
N LEU A 92 2.88 11.60 -9.73
CA LEU A 92 2.58 10.28 -10.29
C LEU A 92 2.38 9.24 -9.19
N LEU A 93 3.28 9.17 -8.20
CA LEU A 93 3.10 8.30 -7.04
C LEU A 93 1.80 8.62 -6.30
N SER A 94 1.47 9.91 -6.11
CA SER A 94 0.22 10.31 -5.44
C SER A 94 -1.01 9.73 -6.15
N VAL A 95 -1.10 9.95 -7.46
CA VAL A 95 -2.24 9.49 -8.27
C VAL A 95 -2.34 7.97 -8.27
N GLN A 96 -1.22 7.26 -8.45
CA GLN A 96 -1.20 5.80 -8.45
C GLN A 96 -1.58 5.21 -7.09
N ALA A 97 -1.02 5.76 -6.00
CA ALA A 97 -1.34 5.32 -4.64
C ALA A 97 -2.81 5.59 -4.29
N LYS A 98 -3.37 6.73 -4.71
CA LYS A 98 -4.79 7.05 -4.50
C LYS A 98 -5.69 6.08 -5.26
N LYS A 99 -5.40 5.83 -6.55
CA LYS A 99 -6.15 4.86 -7.35
C LYS A 99 -6.16 3.48 -6.69
N TRP A 100 -5.00 2.99 -6.26
CA TRP A 100 -4.91 1.70 -5.59
C TRP A 100 -5.55 1.68 -4.20
N SER A 101 -5.50 2.78 -3.45
CA SER A 101 -6.22 2.92 -2.18
C SER A 101 -7.71 2.69 -2.38
N ASP A 102 -8.31 3.30 -3.41
CA ASP A 102 -9.73 3.15 -3.72
C ASP A 102 -10.07 1.73 -4.18
N GLN A 103 -9.26 1.15 -5.07
CA GLN A 103 -9.47 -0.23 -5.56
C GLN A 103 -9.34 -1.27 -4.46
N VAL A 104 -8.31 -1.17 -3.60
CA VAL A 104 -8.12 -2.11 -2.49
C VAL A 104 -9.24 -1.97 -1.45
N LEU A 105 -9.73 -0.75 -1.21
CA LEU A 105 -10.89 -0.53 -0.35
C LEU A 105 -12.16 -1.16 -0.93
N GLU A 106 -12.36 -1.09 -2.24
CA GLU A 106 -13.45 -1.80 -2.91
C GLU A 106 -13.31 -3.32 -2.75
N TYR A 107 -12.12 -3.88 -2.99
CA TYR A 107 -11.84 -5.32 -2.79
C TYR A 107 -12.05 -5.78 -1.35
N SER A 108 -11.88 -4.89 -0.38
CA SER A 108 -12.12 -5.21 1.03
C SER A 108 -13.58 -5.48 1.36
N GLY A 109 -14.52 -4.99 0.53
CA GLY A 109 -15.96 -5.06 0.80
C GLY A 109 -16.44 -4.13 1.92
N LEU A 110 -15.55 -3.35 2.55
CA LEU A 110 -15.89 -2.47 3.69
C LEU A 110 -16.80 -1.29 3.32
N LEU A 111 -16.91 -0.96 2.03
CA LEU A 111 -17.82 0.10 1.54
C LEU A 111 -19.29 -0.34 1.46
N ASN A 112 -19.55 -1.65 1.57
CA ASN A 112 -20.88 -2.26 1.38
C ASN A 112 -21.43 -2.87 2.69
N LEU A 113 -20.98 -2.37 3.85
CA LEU A 113 -21.41 -2.82 5.18
C LEU A 113 -22.74 -2.21 5.63
#